data_AF-A0A2T0K4G2-F1
#
_entry.id   AF-A0A2T0K4G2-F1
#
_cell.length_a   1.000
_cell.length_b   1.000
_cell.length_c   1.000
_cell.angle_alpha   90.00
_cell.angle_beta   90.00
_cell.angle_gamma   90.00
#
_symmetry.space_group_name_H-M   'P 1'
#
loop_
_entity.id
_entity.type
_entity.pdbx_description
1 polymer ?
#
loop_
_entity_poly.entity_id
_entity_poly.type
_entity_poly.pdbx_seq_one_letter_code
_entity_poly.pdbx_strand_id
1 'polypeptide(L)' 'MSESWTSRHFSLANPRDDGSTDLPRLLRRMADEIERLDLDPMDILDLTIAQEITEDGPWWSASLYWSPDADEADPSQP' A
#
# COMPACT_ATOMS: atom_id res chain seq x y z
N MET A 1 -19.19 -21.54 1.40
CA MET A 1 -17.90 -21.69 0.68
C MET A 1 -17.03 -20.57 1.22
N SER A 2 -15.82 -20.86 1.70
CA SER A 2 -14.96 -19.88 2.35
C SER A 2 -14.62 -18.77 1.35
N GLU A 3 -15.22 -17.60 1.48
CA GLU A 3 -14.82 -16.41 0.74
C GLU A 3 -13.38 -16.14 1.16
N SER A 4 -12.44 -16.48 0.28
CA SER A 4 -11.04 -16.19 0.50
C SER A 4 -10.91 -14.68 0.44
N TRP A 5 -10.95 -14.03 1.60
CA TRP A 5 -10.57 -12.63 1.79
C TRP A 5 -9.13 -12.47 1.28
N THR A 6 -9.00 -12.26 -0.02
CA THR A 6 -7.72 -12.21 -0.70
C THR A 6 -7.36 -10.76 -0.77
N SER A 7 -6.69 -10.26 0.26
CA SER A 7 -6.14 -8.91 0.20
C SER A 7 -5.10 -8.83 -0.92
N ARG A 8 -5.16 -7.76 -1.71
CA ARG A 8 -4.10 -7.38 -2.63
C ARG A 8 -3.16 -6.43 -1.92
N HIS A 9 -1.90 -6.40 -2.34
CA HIS A 9 -0.94 -5.46 -1.80
C HIS A 9 0.13 -5.05 -2.81
N PHE A 10 0.72 -3.88 -2.60
CA PHE A 10 1.95 -3.46 -3.26
C PHE A 10 2.85 -2.73 -2.26
N SER A 11 4.15 -2.71 -2.55
CA SER A 11 5.15 -2.04 -1.72
C SER A 11 6.05 -1.17 -2.57
N LEU A 12 6.38 0.02 -2.07
CA LEU A 12 7.34 0.93 -2.67
C LEU A 12 8.46 1.26 -1.70
N ALA A 13 9.64 1.49 -2.26
CA ALA A 13 10.76 2.15 -1.61
C ALA A 13 11.40 3.14 -2.60
N ASN A 14 12.12 4.13 -2.08
CA ASN A 14 12.92 5.00 -2.94
C ASN A 14 14.25 4.31 -3.30
N PRO A 15 14.78 4.52 -4.52
CA PRO A 15 16.05 3.95 -4.92
C PRO A 15 17.19 4.37 -3.99
N ARG A 16 18.15 3.46 -3.80
CA ARG A 16 19.30 3.65 -2.90
C ARG A 16 20.04 4.96 -3.14
N ASP A 17 20.35 5.24 -4.40
CA ASP A 17 21.15 6.41 -4.81
C ASP A 17 20.29 7.64 -5.15
N ASP A 18 18.98 7.59 -4.89
CA ASP A 18 18.05 8.66 -5.22
C ASP A 18 16.91 8.78 -4.19
N GLY A 19 17.20 9.46 -3.08
CA GLY A 19 16.19 9.85 -2.08
C GLY A 19 15.69 8.70 -1.20
N SER A 20 16.51 7.68 -0.94
CA SER A 20 16.20 6.54 -0.04
C SER A 20 15.67 6.94 1.35
N THR A 21 16.04 8.13 1.84
CA THR A 21 15.57 8.70 3.12
C THR A 21 14.47 9.76 2.98
N ASP A 22 14.05 10.09 1.76
CA ASP A 22 13.02 11.10 1.47
C ASP A 22 11.61 10.49 1.60
N LEU A 23 11.12 10.42 2.83
CA LEU A 23 9.78 9.93 3.14
C LEU A 23 8.67 10.74 2.40
N PRO A 24 8.69 12.08 2.35
CA PRO A 24 7.71 12.83 1.57
C PRO A 24 7.64 12.43 0.09
N ARG A 25 8.79 12.17 -0.56
CA ARG A 25 8.82 11.66 -1.94
C ARG A 25 8.22 10.27 -2.06
N LEU A 26 8.48 9.38 -1.10
CA LEU A 26 7.86 8.06 -1.07
C LEU A 26 6.33 8.17 -0.97
N LEU A 27 5.82 9.05 -0.10
CA LEU A 27 4.38 9.24 0.09
C LEU A 27 3.69 9.80 -1.17
N ARG A 28 4.34 10.71 -1.90
CA ARG A 28 3.82 11.20 -3.19
C ARG A 28 3.73 10.06 -4.21
N ARG A 29 4.77 9.22 -4.31
CA ARG A 29 4.74 8.05 -5.21
C ARG A 29 3.68 7.02 -4.80
N MET A 30 3.44 6.84 -3.50
CA MET A 30 2.33 6.00 -3.03
C MET A 30 0.98 6.57 -3.50
N ALA A 31 0.77 7.89 -3.37
CA ALA A 31 -0.44 8.54 -3.87
C ALA A 31 -0.59 8.37 -5.39
N ASP A 32 0.48 8.60 -6.16
CA ASP A 32 0.49 8.41 -7.61
C ASP A 32 0.09 6.96 -8.00
N GLU A 33 0.56 5.94 -7.26
CA GLU A 33 0.20 4.54 -7.52
C GLU A 33 -1.24 4.19 -7.11
N ILE A 34 -1.76 4.78 -6.03
CA ILE A 34 -3.17 4.62 -5.63
C ILE A 34 -4.08 5.17 -6.74
N GLU A 35 -3.78 6.38 -7.24
CA GLU A 35 -4.51 6.99 -8.35
C GLU A 35 -4.38 6.17 -9.65
N ARG A 36 -3.17 5.67 -9.96
CA ARG A 36 -2.93 4.83 -11.15
C ARG A 36 -3.71 3.52 -11.11
N LEU A 37 -3.92 2.95 -9.93
CA LEU A 37 -4.68 1.73 -9.73
C LEU A 37 -6.20 1.98 -9.61
N ASP A 38 -6.63 3.24 -9.61
CA ASP A 38 -8.03 3.65 -9.47
C ASP A 38 -8.71 3.01 -8.25
N LEU A 39 -8.00 2.98 -7.11
CA LEU A 39 -8.51 2.40 -5.87
C LEU A 39 -9.49 3.35 -5.19
N ASP A 40 -10.66 2.84 -4.77
CA ASP A 40 -11.52 3.57 -3.84
C ASP A 40 -10.80 3.71 -2.49
N PRO A 41 -10.75 4.91 -1.90
CA PRO A 41 -10.17 5.10 -0.57
C PRO A 41 -10.74 4.17 0.52
N MET A 42 -12.00 3.73 0.38
CA MET A 42 -12.66 2.83 1.34
C MET A 42 -12.27 1.35 1.17
N ASP A 43 -11.63 1.00 0.07
CA ASP A 43 -11.15 -0.37 -0.18
C ASP A 43 -9.77 -0.61 0.45
N ILE A 44 -9.08 0.48 0.82
CA ILE A 44 -7.78 0.44 1.46
C ILE A 44 -7.94 -0.08 2.89
N LEU A 45 -7.30 -1.21 3.15
CA LEU A 45 -7.33 -1.89 4.44
C LEU A 45 -6.24 -1.36 5.37
N ASP A 46 -5.03 -1.16 4.83
CA ASP A 46 -3.89 -0.69 5.62
C ASP A 46 -2.83 0.00 4.75
N LEU A 47 -2.16 0.98 5.34
CA LEU A 47 -0.94 1.61 4.82
C LEU A 47 0.12 1.61 5.92
N THR A 48 1.11 0.72 5.79
CA THR A 48 2.21 0.62 6.72
C THR A 48 3.45 1.32 6.17
N ILE A 49 4.09 2.15 6.99
CA ILE A 49 5.38 2.79 6.72
C ILE A 49 6.41 2.20 7.67
N ALA A 50 7.52 1.70 7.12
CA ALA A 50 8.60 1.13 7.91
C ALA A 50 9.92 1.85 7.63
N GLN A 51 10.66 2.10 8.70
CA GLN A 51 12.09 2.37 8.61
C GLN A 51 12.82 1.05 8.71
N GLU A 52 13.59 0.72 7.70
CA GLU A 52 14.44 -0.46 7.71
C GLU A 52 15.90 -0.01 7.78
N ILE A 53 16.73 -0.76 8.50
CA ILE A 53 18.18 -0.53 8.57
C ILE A 53 18.84 -1.65 7.79
N THR A 54 19.44 -1.32 6.67
CA THR A 54 20.14 -2.27 5.79
C THR A 54 21.65 -2.05 5.87
N GLU A 55 22.43 -2.92 5.21
CA GLU A 55 23.88 -2.73 5.05
C GLU A 55 24.22 -1.41 4.35
N ASP A 56 23.29 -0.88 3.55
CA ASP A 56 23.42 0.38 2.82
C ASP A 56 22.93 1.61 3.60
N GLY A 57 22.49 1.42 4.85
CA GLY A 57 21.97 2.47 5.72
C GLY A 57 20.44 2.46 5.86
N PRO A 58 19.87 3.50 6.51
CA PRO A 58 18.43 3.57 6.72
C PRO A 58 17.70 3.87 5.42
N TRP A 59 16.61 3.17 5.17
CA TRP A 59 15.71 3.43 4.04
C TRP A 59 14.25 3.32 4.47
N TRP A 60 13.39 4.10 3.82
CA TRP A 60 11.94 4.05 4.03
C TRP A 60 11.29 3.11 3.02
N SER A 61 10.38 2.27 3.52
CA SER A 61 9.46 1.47 2.70
C SER A 61 8.01 1.76 3.11
N ALA A 62 7.10 1.63 2.15
CA ALA A 62 5.66 1.77 2.36
C ALA A 62 4.95 0.60 1.67
N SER A 63 4.00 -0.01 2.37
CA SER A 63 3.18 -1.10 1.83
C SER A 63 1.71 -0.78 2.02
N LEU A 64 0.92 -0.96 0.97
CA LEU A 64 -0.52 -0.74 0.98
C LEU A 64 -1.25 -2.04 0.70
N TYR A 65 -2.29 -2.31 1.49
CA TYR A 65 -3.17 -3.47 1.37
C TYR A 65 -4.59 -3.00 1.06
N TRP A 66 -5.28 -3.67 0.15
CA TRP A 66 -6.67 -3.36 -0.20
C TRP A 66 -7.50 -4.62 -0.50
N SER A 67 -8.83 -4.50 -0.38
CA SER A 67 -9.77 -5.53 -0.82
C SER A 67 -10.02 -5.38 -2.34
N PRO A 68 -10.00 -6.47 -3.13
CA PRO A 68 -10.30 -6.40 -4.55
C PRO A 68 -11.79 -6.16 -4.86
N ASP A 69 -12.68 -6.33 -3.88
CA ASP A 69 -14.12 -6.16 -4.00
C ASP A 69 -14.67 -5.52 -2.71
N ALA A 70 -15.07 -4.24 -2.74
CA ALA A 70 -15.95 -3.67 -1.72
C ALA A 70 -17.34 -3.31 -2.27
N ASP A 71 -17.53 -3.41 -3.59
CA ASP A 71 -18.81 -3.13 -4.26
C ASP A 71 -19.83 -4.27 -4.09
N GLU A 72 -19.38 -5.47 -3.68
CA GLU A 72 -20.25 -6.50 -3.11
C GLU A 72 -20.27 -6.37 -1.58
N ALA A 73 -20.87 -5.29 -1.08
CA ALA A 73 -21.50 -5.37 0.23
C ALA A 73 -22.59 -6.44 0.13
N ASP A 74 -22.26 -7.67 0.54
CA ASP A 74 -23.20 -8.79 0.60
C ASP A 74 -24.50 -8.34 1.30
N PRO A 75 -25.65 -8.29 0.61
CA PRO A 75 -26.92 -7.93 1.21
C PRO A 75 -27.44 -8.98 2.21
N SER A 76 -26.64 -10.00 2.55
CA SER A 76 -26.99 -11.12 3.42
C SER A 76 -26.45 -11.01 4.86
N GLN A 77 -25.90 -9.86 5.29
CA GLN A 77 -25.64 -9.61 6.72
C GLN A 77 -26.89 -8.97 7.38
N PRO A 78 -27.62 -9.68 8.27
CA PRO A 78 -28.76 -9.14 9.03
C PRO A 78 -28.37 -8.21 10.20
#